data_AF-A0A2G1WSA2-F1
#
_entry.id   AF-A0A2G1WSA2-F1
#
_cell.length_a   1.000
_cell.length_b   1.000
_cell.length_c   1.000
_cell.angle_alpha   90.00
_cell.angle_beta   90.00
_cell.angle_gamma   90.00
#
_symmetry.space_group_name_H-M   'P 1'
#
loop_
_entity.id
_entity.type
_entity.pdbx_description
1 polymer ?
#
loop_
_entity_poly.entity_id
_entity_poly.type
_entity_poly.pdbx_seq_one_letter_code
_entity_poly.pdbx_strand_id
1 'polypeptide(L)'
;MPSVTLVLGVKSVGHYLRVDIFHACALLRPSAEGEYQLSEAVGLLVRAGYEVETVRLGERVNVNTSEDVERASELVREESGTGS
;
A
#
# COMPACT_ATOMS: atom_id res chain seq x y z
N MET A 1 7.48 -24.76 2.18
CA MET A 1 6.77 -23.70 2.92
C MET A 1 6.48 -22.61 1.90
N PRO A 2 5.23 -22.17 1.71
CA PRO A 2 4.94 -21.18 0.68
C PRO A 2 5.50 -19.83 1.16
N SER A 3 6.59 -19.37 0.53
CA SER A 3 7.08 -17.99 0.66
C SER A 3 5.96 -17.04 0.23
N VAL A 4 5.78 -15.97 0.98
CA VAL A 4 4.76 -14.95 0.73
C VAL A 4 5.50 -13.68 0.44
N THR A 5 5.26 -13.09 -0.72
CA THR A 5 5.83 -11.80 -1.08
C THR A 5 4.79 -10.73 -0.80
N LEU A 6 4.87 -10.07 0.35
CA LEU A 6 4.10 -8.85 0.59
C LEU A 6 4.83 -7.66 -0.03
N VAL A 7 4.21 -6.88 -0.89
CA VAL A 7 4.86 -5.72 -1.52
C VAL A 7 4.52 -4.41 -0.78
N LEU A 8 5.50 -3.73 -0.18
CA LEU A 8 5.34 -2.40 0.44
C LEU A 8 5.98 -1.29 -0.44
N GLY A 9 5.18 -0.38 -1.00
CA GLY A 9 5.65 0.77 -1.77
C GLY A 9 5.94 1.99 -0.89
N VAL A 10 7.20 2.44 -0.84
CA VAL A 10 7.71 3.44 0.14
C VAL A 10 7.26 4.91 -0.04
N LYS A 11 6.39 5.26 -1.00
CA LYS A 11 5.85 6.65 -1.12
C LYS A 11 4.39 6.75 -1.61
N SER A 12 3.74 5.62 -1.87
CA SER A 12 2.32 5.55 -2.24
C SER A 12 1.88 4.10 -2.03
N VAL A 13 0.77 3.93 -1.33
CA VAL A 13 0.47 2.68 -0.64
C VAL A 13 -0.40 1.79 -1.54
N GLY A 14 0.27 1.06 -2.44
CA GLY A 14 -0.31 -0.11 -3.09
C GLY A 14 0.20 -1.37 -2.38
N HIS A 15 -0.71 -2.30 -2.06
CA HIS A 15 -0.37 -3.58 -1.46
C HIS A 15 -0.89 -4.73 -2.31
N TYR A 16 -0.09 -5.78 -2.43
CA TYR A 16 -0.56 -7.10 -2.86
C TYR A 16 -0.59 -8.01 -1.64
N LEU A 17 -1.78 -8.43 -1.23
CA LEU A 17 -2.03 -9.16 0.02
C LEU A 17 -2.69 -10.50 -0.27
N ARG A 18 -2.25 -11.57 0.43
CA ARG A 18 -3.00 -12.83 0.49
C ARG A 18 -4.14 -12.72 1.50
N VAL A 19 -5.11 -13.63 1.38
CA VAL A 19 -6.30 -13.70 2.25
C VAL A 19 -5.93 -13.85 3.74
N ASP A 20 -4.75 -14.39 4.05
CA ASP A 20 -4.22 -14.51 5.43
C ASP A 20 -4.18 -13.17 6.19
N ILE A 21 -4.15 -12.04 5.48
CA ILE A 21 -4.20 -10.71 6.11
C ILE A 21 -5.46 -10.51 6.95
N PHE A 22 -6.59 -11.10 6.56
CA PHE A 22 -7.84 -10.99 7.34
C PHE A 22 -7.74 -11.72 8.68
N HIS A 23 -7.05 -12.86 8.72
CA HIS A 23 -6.76 -13.55 9.97
C HIS A 23 -5.84 -12.71 10.87
N ALA A 24 -4.83 -12.07 10.29
CA ALA A 24 -3.96 -11.16 11.04
C ALA A 24 -4.74 -9.95 11.61
N CYS A 25 -5.62 -9.33 10.83
CA CYS A 25 -6.48 -8.23 11.29
C CYS A 25 -7.39 -8.64 12.45
N ALA A 26 -7.94 -9.86 12.43
CA ALA A 26 -8.80 -10.37 13.50
C ALA A 26 -8.08 -10.55 14.84
N LEU A 27 -6.75 -10.59 14.84
CA LEU A 27 -5.92 -10.69 16.05
C LEU A 27 -5.55 -9.31 16.62
N LEU A 28 -5.82 -8.23 15.89
CA LEU A 28 -5.51 -6.87 16.33
C LEU A 28 -6.65 -6.27 17.16
N ARG A 29 -6.31 -5.21 17.88
CA ARG A 29 -7.28 -4.33 18.52
C ARG A 29 -7.48 -3.10 17.63
N PRO A 30 -8.72 -2.64 17.44
CA PRO A 30 -8.96 -1.39 16.73
C PRO A 30 -8.41 -0.19 17.52
N SER A 31 -8.11 0.89 16.81
CA SER A 31 -7.72 2.18 17.37
C SER A 31 -8.86 2.81 18.17
N ALA A 32 -8.59 3.94 18.82
CA ALA A 32 -9.62 4.73 19.50
C ALA A 32 -10.76 5.18 18.56
N GLU A 33 -10.48 5.29 17.26
CA GLU A 33 -11.44 5.66 16.22
C GLU A 33 -12.10 4.44 15.55
N GLY A 34 -11.80 3.23 16.01
CA GLY A 34 -12.37 1.99 15.48
C GLY A 34 -11.63 1.41 14.27
N GLU A 35 -10.48 1.98 13.90
CA GLU A 35 -9.74 1.57 12.70
C GLU A 35 -8.69 0.48 13.01
N TYR A 36 -8.51 -0.45 12.08
CA TYR A 36 -7.43 -1.43 12.13
C TYR A 36 -6.26 -0.97 11.25
N GLN A 37 -5.06 -0.91 11.83
CA GLN A 37 -3.88 -0.53 11.06
C GLN A 37 -3.32 -1.71 10.27
N LEU A 38 -3.32 -1.58 8.94
CA LEU A 38 -2.78 -2.59 8.04
C LEU A 38 -1.29 -2.85 8.27
N SER A 39 -0.52 -1.82 8.65
CA SER A 39 0.88 -1.91 9.05
C SER A 39 1.10 -2.87 10.23
N GLU A 40 0.19 -2.88 11.20
CA GLU A 40 0.26 -3.79 12.34
C GLU A 40 -0.06 -5.24 11.94
N ALA A 41 -1.04 -5.44 11.04
CA ALA A 41 -1.41 -6.76 10.55
C ALA A 41 -0.26 -7.37 9.72
N VAL A 42 0.34 -6.56 8.86
CA VAL A 42 1.58 -6.89 8.14
C VAL A 42 2.70 -7.23 9.11
N GLY A 43 2.92 -6.42 10.14
CA GLY A 43 3.93 -6.69 11.16
C GLY A 43 3.71 -8.01 11.91
N LEU A 44 2.45 -8.41 12.12
CA LEU A 44 2.11 -9.72 12.69
C LEU A 44 2.51 -10.86 11.75
N LEU A 45 2.21 -10.74 10.46
CA LEU A 45 2.61 -11.74 9.45
C LEU A 45 4.13 -11.87 9.36
N VAL A 46 4.86 -10.75 9.36
CA VAL A 46 6.34 -10.74 9.37
C VAL A 46 6.87 -11.52 10.58
N ARG A 47 6.35 -11.24 11.78
CA ARG A 47 6.73 -11.96 13.00
C ARG A 47 6.37 -13.45 12.96
N ALA A 48 5.32 -13.81 12.23
CA ALA A 48 4.93 -15.20 11.98
C ALA A 48 5.78 -15.90 10.91
N GLY A 49 6.79 -15.22 10.35
CA GLY A 49 7.74 -15.78 9.38
C GLY A 49 7.35 -15.55 7.92
N TYR A 50 6.42 -14.64 7.63
CA TYR A 50 6.07 -14.28 6.26
C TYR A 50 7.12 -13.30 5.71
N GLU A 51 7.46 -13.45 4.44
CA GLU A 51 8.39 -12.55 3.76
C GLU A 51 7.67 -11.29 3.26
N VAL A 52 8.44 -10.22 3.11
CA VAL A 52 7.97 -8.93 2.63
C VAL A 52 9.02 -8.38 1.70
N GLU A 53 8.58 -8.01 0.50
CA GLU A 53 9.37 -7.36 -0.52
C GLU A 53 8.86 -5.93 -0.74
N THR A 54 9.61 -5.13 -1.48
CA THR A 54 9.16 -3.80 -1.90
C THR A 54 9.35 -3.71 -3.40
N VAL A 55 8.34 -3.20 -4.11
CA VAL A 55 8.41 -2.98 -5.55
C VAL A 55 8.40 -1.47 -5.77
N ARG A 56 9.39 -1.01 -6.53
CA ARG A 56 9.44 0.37 -6.98
C ARG A 56 8.42 0.56 -8.08
N LEU A 57 7.65 1.63 -7.96
CA LEU A 57 6.62 2.00 -8.90
C LEU A 57 6.95 3.43 -9.36
N GLY A 58 6.39 3.83 -10.50
CA GLY A 58 6.66 5.10 -11.16
C GLY A 58 6.24 6.33 -10.35
N GLU A 59 6.18 7.46 -11.04
CA GLU A 59 5.78 8.73 -10.42
C GLU A 59 4.35 8.70 -9.89
N ARG A 60 4.14 9.37 -8.74
CA ARG A 60 2.86 9.37 -8.03
C ARG A 60 2.64 10.65 -7.26
N VAL A 61 1.38 11.06 -7.20
CA VAL A 61 0.90 12.15 -6.36
C VAL A 61 -0.04 11.59 -5.29
N ASN A 62 0.17 12.02 -4.06
CA ASN A 62 -0.75 11.76 -2.96
C ASN A 62 -1.86 12.82 -2.99
N VAL A 63 -3.08 12.41 -3.33
CA VAL A 63 -4.20 13.33 -3.58
C VAL A 63 -5.06 13.49 -2.33
N ASN A 64 -4.79 14.52 -1.53
CA ASN A 64 -5.58 14.83 -0.32
C ASN A 64 -6.20 16.23 -0.35
N THR A 65 -5.74 17.09 -1.25
CA THR A 65 -6.16 18.48 -1.39
C THR A 65 -6.49 18.77 -2.85
N SER A 66 -7.18 19.89 -3.08
CA SER A 66 -7.49 20.36 -4.43
C SER A 66 -6.23 20.64 -5.26
N GLU A 67 -5.17 21.16 -4.63
CA GLU A 67 -3.86 21.39 -5.27
C GLU A 67 -3.22 20.07 -5.71
N ASP A 68 -3.37 19.00 -4.91
CA ASP A 68 -2.87 17.68 -5.30
C ASP A 68 -3.60 17.12 -6.53
N VAL A 69 -4.87 17.46 -6.71
CA VAL A 69 -5.65 17.05 -7.91
C VAL A 69 -5.07 17.70 -9.16
N GLU A 70 -4.69 18.97 -9.10
CA GLU A 70 -4.06 19.68 -10.23
C GLU A 70 -2.74 19.01 -10.61
N ARG A 71 -1.86 18.77 -9.63
CA ARG A 71 -0.58 18.06 -9.84
C ARG A 71 -0.77 16.65 -10.40
N ALA A 72 -1.74 15.89 -9.87
CA ALA A 72 -2.06 14.57 -10.40
C ALA A 72 -2.58 14.64 -11.84
N SER A 73 -3.37 15.67 -12.16
CA SER A 73 -3.91 15.86 -13.51
C SER A 73 -2.84 16.24 -14.53
N GLU A 74 -1.81 16.98 -14.12
CA GLU A 74 -0.63 17.28 -14.96
C GLU A 74 0.13 16.00 -15.30
N LEU A 75 0.45 15.17 -14.30
CA LEU A 75 1.13 13.89 -14.52
C LEU A 75 0.41 12.98 -15.51
N VAL A 76 -0.92 12.84 -15.38
CA VAL A 76 -1.72 12.02 -16.29
C VAL A 76 -1.70 12.58 -17.73
N ARG A 77 -1.68 13.91 -17.90
CA ARG A 77 -1.60 14.54 -19.22
C ARG A 77 -0.23 14.37 -19.86
N GLU A 78 0.85 14.48 -19.09
CA GLU A 78 2.21 14.25 -19.57
C GLU A 78 2.42 12.81 -20.05
N GLU A 79 1.91 11.82 -19.31
CA GLU A 79 1.91 10.41 -19.76
C GLU A 79 1.11 10.23 -21.07
N SER A 80 -0.03 10.92 -21.19
CA SER A 80 -0.89 10.84 -22.38
C SER A 80 -0.24 11.47 -23.63
N GLY A 81 0.61 12.49 -23.45
CA GLY A 81 1.28 13.21 -24.53
C GLY A 81 2.57 12.55 -25.04
N THR A 82 3.14 11.60 -24.28
CA THR A 82 4.42 10.93 -24.60
C THR A 82 4.21 9.66 -25.46
N GLY A 83 2.99 9.40 -25.90
CA GLY A 83 2.62 8.23 -26.71
C GLY A 83 2.49 8.46 -28.22
N SER A 84 2.98 9.58 -28.76
CA SER A 84 2.89 9.90 -30.20
C SER A 84 4.24 9.95 -30.91
#